data_AF-A0A3S9Y5H0-F1
#
_entry.id   AF-A0A3S9Y5H0-F1
#
_cell.length_a   1.000
_cell.length_b   1.000
_cell.length_c   1.000
_cell.angle_alpha   90.00
_cell.angle_beta   90.00
_cell.angle_gamma   90.00
#
_symmetry.space_group_name_H-M   'P 1'
#
loop_
_entity.id
_entity.type
_entity.pdbx_description
1 polymer ?
#
loop_
_entity_poly.entity_id
_entity_poly.type
_entity_poly.pdbx_seq_one_letter_code
_entity_poly.pdbx_strand_id
1 'polypeptide(L)'
;MKRLPLSAVAVPLLTCLVTLNTLALWTVTGNAGTPAALSVPEGRVLIAGGSEATAAFFTIRNTGGADDVLTGVTGPAGHRAMLSRTVDIGNNARSMAMVRTVTVPAGAALTMTPTGLDVMVSPPPRLAPGDRLTFTLHFRHSPPQTVRARAVRPGDE
;
A
#
# COMPACT_ATOMS: atom_id res chain seq x y z
N MET A 1 -0.73 16.45 -62.74
CA MET A 1 -0.39 16.33 -61.29
C MET A 1 -1.08 17.48 -60.55
N LYS A 2 -2.15 17.22 -59.78
CA LYS A 2 -2.89 18.27 -59.04
C LYS A 2 -2.04 18.74 -57.86
N ARG A 3 -1.59 20.00 -57.87
CA ARG A 3 -0.94 20.63 -56.71
C ARG A 3 -2.03 20.88 -55.67
N LEU A 4 -1.97 20.19 -54.53
CA LEU A 4 -2.85 20.46 -53.39
C LEU A 4 -2.56 21.89 -52.89
N PRO A 5 -3.59 22.69 -52.55
CA PRO A 5 -3.38 24.05 -52.06
C PRO A 5 -2.64 23.98 -50.73
N LEU A 6 -1.63 24.85 -50.55
CA LEU A 6 -0.81 24.95 -49.32
C LEU A 6 -1.64 25.00 -48.03
N SER A 7 -2.83 25.58 -48.09
CA SER A 7 -3.82 25.65 -47.01
C SER A 7 -4.41 24.29 -46.62
N ALA A 8 -4.50 23.31 -47.54
CA ALA A 8 -5.00 21.96 -47.23
C ALA A 8 -4.05 21.16 -46.32
N VAL A 9 -2.77 21.53 -46.27
CA VAL A 9 -1.75 20.86 -45.43
C VAL A 9 -1.39 21.71 -44.21
N ALA A 10 -1.42 23.03 -44.31
CA ALA A 10 -1.06 23.93 -43.22
C ALA A 10 -2.05 23.86 -42.04
N VAL A 11 -3.35 23.79 -42.32
CA VAL A 11 -4.40 23.72 -41.28
C VAL A 11 -4.27 22.48 -40.39
N PRO A 12 -4.20 21.24 -40.90
CA PRO A 12 -4.07 20.05 -40.05
C PRO A 12 -2.74 20.02 -39.26
N LEU A 13 -1.64 20.52 -39.84
CA LEU A 13 -0.36 20.61 -39.14
C LEU A 13 -0.42 21.60 -37.96
N LEU A 14 -1.04 22.76 -38.14
CA LEU A 14 -1.26 23.74 -37.07
C LEU A 14 -2.16 23.16 -35.96
N THR A 15 -3.24 22.46 -36.31
CA THR A 15 -4.12 21.83 -35.32
C THR A 15 -3.38 20.74 -34.53
N CYS A 16 -2.58 19.90 -35.19
CA CYS A 16 -1.73 18.91 -34.52
C CYS A 16 -0.73 19.57 -33.57
N LEU A 17 -0.06 20.64 -33.99
CA LEU A 17 0.89 21.35 -33.14
C LEU A 17 0.20 21.98 -31.93
N VAL A 18 -0.95 22.64 -32.10
CA VAL A 18 -1.68 23.24 -30.99
C VAL A 18 -2.15 22.18 -30.00
N THR A 19 -2.75 21.09 -30.49
CA THR A 19 -3.23 19.99 -29.63
C THR A 19 -2.09 19.32 -28.85
N LEU A 20 -0.95 19.06 -29.50
CA LEU A 20 0.24 18.52 -28.84
C LEU A 20 0.79 19.46 -27.77
N ASN A 21 0.86 20.78 -28.04
CA ASN A 21 1.33 21.76 -27.05
C ASN A 21 0.36 21.88 -25.87
N THR A 22 -0.95 21.89 -26.10
CA THR A 22 -1.94 21.92 -25.01
C THR A 22 -1.87 20.65 -24.16
N LEU A 23 -1.69 19.49 -24.79
CA LEU A 23 -1.56 18.22 -24.07
C LEU A 23 -0.26 18.19 -23.27
N ALA A 24 0.85 18.64 -23.85
CA ALA A 24 2.13 18.76 -23.15
C ALA A 24 2.01 19.67 -21.93
N LEU A 25 1.39 20.85 -22.07
CA LEU A 25 1.17 21.77 -20.95
C LEU A 25 0.32 21.11 -19.84
N TRP A 26 -0.73 20.38 -20.21
CA TRP A 26 -1.61 19.68 -19.27
C TRP A 26 -0.92 18.51 -18.53
N THR A 27 0.00 17.81 -19.20
CA THR A 27 0.82 16.77 -18.55
C THR A 27 1.83 17.37 -17.58
N VAL A 28 2.43 18.52 -17.92
CA VAL A 28 3.39 19.23 -17.06
C VAL A 28 2.71 19.77 -15.79
N THR A 29 1.43 20.12 -15.84
CA THR A 29 0.65 20.52 -14.65
C THR A 29 0.25 19.35 -13.74
N GLY A 30 0.76 18.13 -13.98
CA GLY A 30 0.56 16.97 -13.10
C GLY A 30 -0.80 16.27 -13.23
N ASN A 31 -1.61 16.69 -14.21
CA ASN A 31 -2.97 16.18 -14.40
C ASN A 31 -3.02 14.82 -15.12
N ALA A 32 -1.86 14.31 -15.56
CA ALA A 32 -1.69 12.95 -16.07
C ALA A 32 -1.79 11.87 -14.97
N GLY A 33 -1.92 12.27 -13.70
CA GLY A 33 -1.86 11.38 -12.54
C GLY A 33 -0.41 11.05 -12.19
N THR A 34 -0.10 11.02 -10.90
CA THR A 34 1.21 10.55 -10.42
C THR A 34 1.10 9.07 -10.05
N PRO A 35 2.17 8.27 -10.26
CA PRO A 35 2.17 6.89 -9.79
C PRO A 35 1.97 6.84 -8.26
N ALA A 36 1.59 5.67 -7.75
CA ALA A 36 1.49 5.46 -6.31
C ALA A 36 2.82 5.85 -5.63
N ALA A 37 2.72 6.67 -4.58
CA ALA A 37 3.86 7.15 -3.81
C ALA A 37 3.65 6.73 -2.36
N LEU A 38 4.16 5.53 -2.04
CA LEU A 38 3.92 4.89 -0.77
C LEU A 38 4.95 5.28 0.29
N SER A 39 4.48 5.60 1.49
CA SER A 39 5.30 5.81 2.68
C SER A 39 4.72 5.01 3.84
N VAL A 40 5.58 4.22 4.49
CA VAL A 40 5.20 3.38 5.62
C VAL A 40 6.06 3.74 6.83
N PRO A 41 5.54 4.52 7.80
CA PRO A 41 6.24 4.78 9.07
C PRO A 41 6.50 3.49 9.86
N GLU A 42 7.29 3.61 10.93
CA GLU A 42 7.50 2.51 11.88
C GLU A 42 6.15 1.99 12.37
N GLY A 43 5.93 0.69 12.17
CA GLY A 43 4.76 -0.01 12.65
C GLY A 43 4.94 -0.47 14.10
N ARG A 44 4.03 -1.33 14.52
CA ARG A 44 4.05 -1.90 15.87
C ARG A 44 3.68 -3.37 15.82
N VAL A 45 4.22 -4.15 16.75
CA VAL A 45 3.93 -5.58 16.90
C VAL A 45 3.60 -5.86 18.35
N LEU A 46 2.58 -6.66 18.59
CA LEU A 46 2.21 -7.03 19.95
C LEU A 46 3.16 -8.08 20.50
N ILE A 47 3.46 -8.00 21.79
CA ILE A 47 4.15 -9.07 22.50
C ILE A 47 3.14 -10.19 22.77
N ALA A 48 3.41 -11.39 22.26
CA ALA A 48 2.53 -12.54 22.46
C ALA A 48 2.53 -12.98 23.92
N GLY A 49 1.38 -12.87 24.59
CA GLY A 49 1.17 -13.31 25.97
C GLY A 49 0.74 -14.79 26.09
N GLY A 50 1.30 -15.69 25.28
CA GLY A 50 0.95 -17.12 25.28
C GLY A 50 0.09 -17.60 24.11
N SER A 51 -0.16 -16.74 23.11
CA SER A 51 -0.80 -17.11 21.84
C SER A 51 0.19 -17.82 20.89
N GLU A 52 -0.31 -18.67 19.97
CA GLU A 52 0.48 -19.30 18.90
C GLU A 52 0.80 -18.37 17.71
N ALA A 53 0.32 -17.13 17.78
CA ALA A 53 0.62 -16.08 16.82
C ALA A 53 0.61 -14.69 17.49
N THR A 54 1.27 -13.72 16.87
CA THR A 54 1.13 -12.31 17.23
C THR A 54 0.66 -11.47 16.06
N ALA A 55 0.18 -10.26 16.32
CA ALA A 55 -0.27 -9.31 15.32
C ALA A 55 0.70 -8.12 15.23
N ALA A 56 0.99 -7.72 14.00
CA ALA A 56 1.68 -6.49 13.65
C ALA A 56 0.75 -5.55 12.87
N PHE A 57 0.93 -4.25 13.09
CA PHE A 57 0.10 -3.20 12.51
C PHE A 57 0.99 -2.17 11.84
N PHE A 58 0.58 -1.77 10.63
CA PHE A 58 1.22 -0.75 9.83
C PHE A 58 0.20 0.25 9.33
N THR A 59 0.67 1.48 9.10
CA THR A 59 -0.08 2.50 8.37
C THR A 59 0.65 2.77 7.07
N ILE A 60 -0.02 2.60 5.94
CA ILE A 60 0.56 2.80 4.61
C ILE A 60 -0.11 4.04 4.02
N ARG A 61 0.67 5.11 3.79
CA ARG A 61 0.18 6.35 3.18
C ARG A 61 0.52 6.34 1.70
N ASN A 62 -0.45 6.61 0.84
CA ASN A 62 -0.25 6.80 -0.58
C ASN A 62 -0.51 8.28 -0.92
N THR A 63 0.56 9.02 -1.21
CA THR A 63 0.47 10.42 -1.65
C THR A 63 0.45 10.56 -3.17
N GLY A 64 0.43 9.43 -3.89
CA GLY A 64 0.34 9.37 -5.34
C GLY A 64 -1.10 9.53 -5.84
N GLY A 65 -1.24 9.73 -7.14
CA GLY A 65 -2.51 9.87 -7.85
C GLY A 65 -3.09 8.56 -8.37
N ALA A 66 -2.44 7.43 -8.12
CA ALA A 66 -2.90 6.09 -8.50
C ALA A 66 -2.96 5.17 -7.28
N ASP A 67 -3.98 4.30 -7.25
CA ASP A 67 -4.11 3.25 -6.24
C ASP A 67 -2.96 2.23 -6.36
N ASP A 68 -2.62 1.59 -5.24
CA ASP A 68 -1.79 0.38 -5.25
C ASP A 68 -2.49 -0.74 -4.48
N VAL A 69 -1.92 -1.93 -4.52
CA VAL A 69 -2.43 -3.11 -3.83
C VAL A 69 -1.29 -3.75 -3.06
N LEU A 70 -1.46 -3.85 -1.73
CA LEU A 70 -0.64 -4.70 -0.89
C LEU A 70 -1.01 -6.16 -1.19
N THR A 71 -0.07 -6.91 -1.74
CA THR A 71 -0.27 -8.29 -2.22
C THR A 71 0.27 -9.35 -1.28
N GLY A 72 1.06 -8.93 -0.29
CA GLY A 72 1.61 -9.84 0.70
C GLY A 72 2.59 -9.15 1.64
N VAL A 73 3.08 -9.93 2.59
CA VAL A 73 4.06 -9.52 3.58
C VAL A 73 5.04 -10.65 3.82
N THR A 74 6.32 -10.34 3.86
CA THR A 74 7.36 -11.24 4.34
C THR A 74 7.70 -10.86 5.77
N GLY A 75 7.65 -11.86 6.65
CA GLY A 75 7.97 -11.72 8.06
C GLY A 75 9.47 -11.69 8.34
N PRO A 76 9.85 -11.46 9.61
CA PRO A 76 11.23 -11.59 10.04
C PRO A 76 11.74 -13.03 9.85
N ALA A 77 13.06 -13.18 9.74
CA ALA A 77 13.70 -14.48 9.48
C ALA A 77 13.18 -15.56 10.45
N GLY A 78 12.82 -16.73 9.89
CA GLY A 78 12.28 -17.87 10.66
C GLY A 78 10.81 -17.79 11.03
N HIS A 79 10.09 -16.72 10.66
CA HIS A 79 8.69 -16.52 10.99
C HIS A 79 7.86 -16.31 9.73
N ARG A 80 6.65 -16.88 9.69
CA ARG A 80 5.69 -16.63 8.61
C ARG A 80 4.88 -15.39 8.95
N ALA A 81 4.65 -14.53 7.97
CA ALA A 81 3.75 -13.38 8.11
C ALA A 81 2.67 -13.45 7.04
N MET A 82 1.43 -13.16 7.41
CA MET A 82 0.27 -13.20 6.53
C MET A 82 -0.67 -12.05 6.84
N LEU A 83 -1.34 -11.52 5.82
CA LEU A 83 -2.40 -10.53 6.02
C LEU A 83 -3.65 -11.24 6.54
N SER A 84 -4.21 -10.70 7.61
CA SER A 84 -5.42 -11.22 8.23
C SER A 84 -6.39 -10.07 8.49
N ARG A 85 -7.68 -10.38 8.46
CA ARG A 85 -8.75 -9.47 8.85
C ARG A 85 -9.64 -10.13 9.88
N THR A 86 -9.99 -9.39 10.90
CA THR A 86 -11.03 -9.78 11.85
C THR A 86 -12.40 -9.60 11.21
N VAL A 87 -13.19 -10.67 11.18
CA VAL A 87 -14.56 -10.69 10.68
C VAL A 87 -15.51 -11.07 11.81
N ASP A 88 -16.62 -10.34 11.95
CA ASP A 88 -17.68 -10.71 12.88
C ASP A 88 -18.48 -11.88 12.28
N ILE A 89 -18.58 -12.99 13.00
CA ILE A 89 -19.29 -14.20 12.56
C ILE A 89 -20.66 -14.35 13.22
N GLY A 90 -21.16 -13.27 13.83
CA GLY A 90 -22.40 -13.27 14.62
C GLY A 90 -22.19 -13.74 16.06
N ASN A 91 -23.23 -13.62 16.88
CA ASN A 91 -23.26 -14.07 18.29
C ASN A 91 -22.11 -13.53 19.17
N ASN A 92 -21.70 -12.27 18.97
CA ASN A 92 -20.53 -11.66 19.64
C ASN A 92 -19.21 -12.43 19.44
N ALA A 93 -19.13 -13.29 18.42
CA ALA A 93 -17.93 -14.01 18.06
C ALA A 93 -17.23 -13.35 16.88
N ARG A 94 -15.89 -13.31 16.95
CA ARG A 94 -15.00 -12.81 15.91
C ARG A 94 -14.13 -13.95 15.42
N SER A 95 -13.90 -13.98 14.12
CA SER A 95 -12.97 -14.92 13.50
C SER A 95 -11.91 -14.18 12.69
N MET A 96 -10.74 -14.80 12.54
CA MET A 96 -9.66 -14.27 11.70
C MET A 96 -9.75 -14.90 10.32
N ALA A 97 -9.87 -14.07 9.29
CA ALA A 97 -9.90 -14.48 7.89
C ALA A 97 -8.62 -14.03 7.18
N MET A 98 -7.98 -14.96 6.47
CA MET A 98 -6.80 -14.63 5.67
C MET A 98 -7.18 -13.75 4.48
N VAL A 99 -6.42 -12.67 4.30
CA VAL A 99 -6.60 -11.73 3.20
C VAL A 99 -5.46 -11.90 2.22
N ARG A 100 -5.78 -12.05 0.93
CA ARG A 100 -4.75 -12.18 -0.12
C ARG A 100 -4.20 -10.83 -0.55
N THR A 101 -5.06 -9.83 -0.64
CA THR A 101 -4.70 -8.51 -1.18
C THR A 101 -5.52 -7.41 -0.52
N VAL A 102 -4.94 -6.23 -0.36
CA VAL A 102 -5.63 -5.04 0.18
C VAL A 102 -5.28 -3.82 -0.65
N THR A 103 -6.29 -3.05 -1.06
CA THR A 103 -6.10 -1.79 -1.79
C THR A 103 -5.56 -0.69 -0.88
N VAL A 104 -4.59 0.08 -1.39
CA VAL A 104 -4.08 1.32 -0.80
C VAL A 104 -4.49 2.47 -1.71
N PRO A 105 -5.58 3.21 -1.39
CA PRO A 105 -6.15 4.20 -2.30
C PRO A 105 -5.23 5.40 -2.51
N ALA A 106 -5.27 5.99 -3.70
CA ALA A 106 -4.61 7.25 -4.03
C ALA A 106 -5.02 8.38 -3.07
N GLY A 107 -4.05 9.20 -2.66
CA GLY A 107 -4.27 10.31 -1.72
C GLY A 107 -4.74 9.92 -0.31
N ALA A 108 -4.81 8.62 0.01
CA ALA A 108 -5.34 8.12 1.28
C ALA A 108 -4.32 7.27 2.05
N ALA A 109 -4.75 6.76 3.21
CA ALA A 109 -3.97 5.85 4.02
C ALA A 109 -4.74 4.54 4.28
N LEU A 110 -4.04 3.42 4.20
CA LEU A 110 -4.48 2.14 4.74
C LEU A 110 -3.95 2.01 6.17
N THR A 111 -4.84 1.95 7.15
CA THR A 111 -4.48 1.79 8.57
C THR A 111 -4.89 0.42 9.07
N MET A 112 -3.92 -0.35 9.58
CA MET A 112 -4.17 -1.64 10.25
C MET A 112 -4.56 -1.43 11.71
N THR A 113 -5.52 -2.23 12.20
CA THR A 113 -6.07 -2.12 13.55
C THR A 113 -6.32 -3.50 14.17
N PRO A 114 -6.31 -3.62 15.51
CA PRO A 114 -6.58 -4.90 16.18
C PRO A 114 -7.94 -5.54 15.87
N THR A 115 -8.92 -4.73 15.47
CA THR A 115 -10.29 -5.18 15.16
C THR A 115 -10.58 -5.23 13.67
N GLY A 116 -9.61 -4.89 12.83
CA GLY A 116 -9.78 -4.73 11.39
C GLY A 116 -8.78 -5.57 10.63
N LEU A 117 -7.86 -4.92 9.93
CA LEU A 117 -6.79 -5.56 9.17
C LEU A 117 -5.50 -5.59 10.01
N ASP A 118 -4.79 -6.70 9.99
CA ASP A 118 -3.51 -6.89 10.66
C ASP A 118 -2.56 -7.79 9.85
N VAL A 119 -1.30 -7.82 10.27
CA VAL A 119 -0.31 -8.80 9.83
C VAL A 119 -0.12 -9.82 10.95
N MET A 120 -0.62 -11.03 10.74
CA MET A 120 -0.40 -12.15 11.64
C MET A 120 1.01 -12.70 11.44
N VAL A 121 1.72 -12.94 12.53
CA VAL A 121 3.06 -13.55 12.55
C VAL A 121 3.00 -14.85 13.36
N SER A 122 3.39 -15.96 12.73
CA SER A 122 3.40 -17.28 13.35
C SER A 122 4.65 -18.10 12.94
N PRO A 123 5.31 -18.80 13.87
CA PRO A 123 5.12 -18.70 15.34
C PRO A 123 5.41 -17.27 15.84
N PRO A 124 5.07 -16.89 17.08
CA PRO A 124 5.40 -15.57 17.59
C PRO A 124 6.90 -15.52 17.95
N PRO A 125 7.63 -14.47 17.52
CA PRO A 125 8.99 -14.24 17.99
C PRO A 125 8.99 -13.92 19.49
N ARG A 126 10.09 -14.27 20.18
CA ARG A 126 10.35 -13.82 21.55
C ARG A 126 10.72 -12.34 21.52
N LEU A 127 9.87 -11.49 22.07
CA LEU A 127 10.02 -10.03 22.05
C LEU A 127 10.01 -9.46 23.46
N ALA A 128 10.90 -8.49 23.72
CA ALA A 128 10.82 -7.57 24.83
C ALA A 128 10.23 -6.22 24.36
N PRO A 129 9.61 -5.42 25.26
CA PRO A 129 9.13 -4.09 24.92
C PRO A 129 10.24 -3.21 24.32
N GLY A 130 9.96 -2.63 23.15
CA GLY A 130 10.93 -1.79 22.42
C GLY A 130 11.79 -2.51 21.39
N ASP A 131 11.76 -3.86 21.34
CA ASP A 131 12.40 -4.63 20.27
C ASP A 131 11.82 -4.25 18.91
N ARG A 132 12.59 -4.46 17.85
CA ARG A 132 12.16 -4.12 16.49
C ARG A 132 12.29 -5.31 15.57
N LEU A 133 11.17 -5.69 14.97
CA LEU A 133 11.11 -6.68 13.90
C LEU A 133 11.14 -5.98 12.54
N THR A 134 11.71 -6.66 11.56
CA THR A 134 11.74 -6.17 10.17
C THR A 134 10.79 -6.98 9.33
N PHE A 135 9.99 -6.27 8.53
CA PHE A 135 9.02 -6.84 7.60
C PHE A 135 9.26 -6.27 6.21
N THR A 136 8.89 -7.02 5.19
CA THR A 136 8.86 -6.52 3.81
C THR A 136 7.43 -6.58 3.30
N LEU A 137 6.88 -5.42 2.96
CA LEU A 137 5.55 -5.26 2.39
C LEU A 137 5.67 -5.32 0.86
N HIS A 138 4.89 -6.19 0.23
CA HIS A 138 4.92 -6.41 -1.22
C HIS A 138 3.73 -5.76 -1.89
N PHE A 139 3.99 -4.87 -2.85
CA PHE A 139 2.97 -4.15 -3.59
C PHE A 139 2.90 -4.63 -5.03
N ARG A 140 1.75 -4.39 -5.67
CA ARG A 140 1.53 -4.82 -7.05
C ARG A 140 2.29 -3.94 -8.04
N HIS A 141 2.29 -2.63 -7.81
CA HIS A 141 2.89 -1.66 -8.72
C HIS A 141 4.12 -0.97 -8.12
N SER A 142 4.11 -0.70 -6.81
CA SER A 142 5.28 -0.15 -6.13
C SER A 142 6.35 -1.21 -5.81
N PRO A 143 7.62 -0.81 -5.68
CA PRO A 143 8.65 -1.68 -5.14
C PRO A 143 8.31 -2.17 -3.72
N PRO A 144 8.80 -3.35 -3.31
CA PRO A 144 8.65 -3.81 -1.94
C PRO A 144 9.27 -2.82 -0.95
N GLN A 145 8.59 -2.57 0.18
CA GLN A 145 9.11 -1.70 1.24
C GLN A 145 9.49 -2.50 2.47
N THR A 146 10.74 -2.32 2.90
CA THR A 146 11.24 -2.88 4.16
C THR A 146 10.96 -1.91 5.29
N VAL A 147 10.20 -2.36 6.28
CA VAL A 147 9.67 -1.54 7.37
C VAL A 147 9.97 -2.21 8.70
N ARG A 148 10.13 -1.40 9.75
CA ARG A 148 10.33 -1.89 11.12
C ARG A 148 9.03 -1.80 11.90
N ALA A 149 8.82 -2.74 12.81
CA ALA A 149 7.74 -2.69 13.77
C ALA A 149 8.29 -2.81 15.20
N ARG A 150 7.89 -1.87 16.07
CA ARG A 150 8.30 -1.86 17.48
C ARG A 150 7.39 -2.74 18.33
N ALA A 151 7.98 -3.55 19.20
CA ALA A 151 7.27 -4.40 20.14
C ALA A 151 6.63 -3.58 21.26
N VAL A 152 5.32 -3.75 21.43
CA VAL A 152 4.50 -3.09 22.46
C VAL A 152 3.66 -4.12 23.22
N ARG A 153 3.32 -3.82 24.47
CA ARG A 153 2.41 -4.68 25.23
C ARG A 153 0.98 -4.48 24.75
N PRO A 154 0.14 -5.53 24.75
CA PRO A 154 -1.30 -5.36 24.57
C PRO A 154 -1.85 -4.38 25.62
N GLY A 155 -2.54 -3.32 25.19
CA GLY A 155 -3.15 -2.31 26.06
C GLY A 155 -2.32 -1.04 26.30
N ASP A 156 -1.04 -1.01 25.90
CA ASP A 156 -0.22 0.22 25.87
C ASP A 156 -0.43 1.01 24.55
N GLU A 157 -1.64 0.93 23.99
CA GLU A 157 -2.00 1.45 22.66
C GLU A 157 -2.36 2.94 22.65
#